data_AF-A0A1W0AA53-F1
#
_entry.id   AF-A0A1W0AA53-F1
#
_cell.length_a   1.000
_cell.length_b   1.000
_cell.length_c   1.000
_cell.angle_alpha   90.00
_cell.angle_beta   90.00
_cell.angle_gamma   90.00
#
_symmetry.space_group_name_H-M   'P 1'
#
loop_
_entity.id
_entity.type
_entity.pdbx_description
1 polymer ?
#
loop_
_entity_poly.entity_id
_entity_poly.type
_entity_poly.pdbx_seq_one_letter_code
_entity_poly.pdbx_strand_id
1 'polypeptide(L)'
;MWRTMVQSVGKLGCLNQLNVVAFSGGVDSSLVAALVHEAFPDNSVACLGVSAALPFDQLELARKIAMDIGIPLWETPTTEGLDVNYIQNKGQSCYYCKTNLYTTLNAVATHVKAKSGKNPILFNGTNADDKLDPTRLGLIAAAEFDVKSPLQDLTKDKVRALAKERGLLNWNYAASPCLRSRLAFGVEATKDHLKRVEAAESFARSYLHLHPQENLRVRFLPKNQAAIGTQYMNELILMKR
;
A
#
# COMPACT_ATOMS: atom_id res chain seq x y z
N MET A 1 -13.16 4.97 -21.54
CA MET A 1 -13.04 5.36 -20.11
C MET A 1 -11.59 5.73 -19.75
N TRP A 2 -10.61 4.90 -20.11
CA TRP A 2 -9.18 5.16 -19.84
C TRP A 2 -8.68 6.55 -20.25
N ARG A 3 -8.84 6.94 -21.53
CA ARG A 3 -8.43 8.27 -22.03
C ARG A 3 -9.01 9.43 -21.21
N THR A 4 -10.27 9.32 -20.78
CA THR A 4 -10.93 10.32 -19.93
C THR A 4 -10.29 10.40 -18.55
N MET A 5 -9.90 9.26 -17.97
CA MET A 5 -9.16 9.22 -16.70
C MET A 5 -7.78 9.86 -16.84
N VAL A 6 -7.03 9.56 -17.91
CA VAL A 6 -5.72 10.18 -18.19
C VAL A 6 -5.87 11.70 -18.34
N GLN A 7 -6.87 12.17 -19.08
CA GLN A 7 -7.16 13.61 -19.19
C GLN A 7 -7.52 14.24 -17.83
N SER A 8 -8.28 13.53 -17.00
CA SER A 8 -8.61 14.00 -15.64
C SER A 8 -7.35 14.10 -14.77
N VAL A 9 -6.46 13.11 -14.82
CA VAL A 9 -5.17 13.14 -14.13
C VAL A 9 -4.28 14.27 -14.65
N GLY A 10 -4.29 14.51 -15.97
CA GLY A 10 -3.60 15.65 -16.60
C GLY A 10 -4.01 17.01 -16.02
N LYS A 11 -5.28 17.17 -15.62
CA LYS A 11 -5.80 18.40 -14.98
C LYS A 11 -5.42 18.51 -13.49
N LEU A 12 -5.10 17.38 -12.85
CA LEU A 12 -4.74 17.32 -11.42
C LEU A 12 -3.24 17.47 -11.20
N GLY A 13 -2.42 17.08 -12.18
CA GLY A 13 -0.96 17.16 -12.15
C GLY A 13 -0.39 18.40 -12.81
N CYS A 14 0.92 18.40 -13.02
CA CYS A 14 1.64 19.50 -13.65
C CYS A 14 2.83 19.00 -14.47
N LEU A 15 2.99 19.54 -15.69
CA LEU A 15 4.10 19.17 -16.57
C LEU A 15 5.47 19.65 -16.06
N ASN A 16 5.50 20.72 -15.25
CA ASN A 16 6.74 21.38 -14.80
C ASN A 16 7.06 21.14 -13.32
N GLN A 17 6.41 20.13 -12.72
CA GLN A 17 6.62 19.65 -11.35
C GLN A 17 6.64 18.13 -11.35
N LEU A 18 7.31 17.53 -10.37
CA LEU A 18 7.30 16.08 -10.22
C LEU A 18 5.94 15.60 -9.72
N ASN A 19 5.36 14.61 -10.39
CA ASN A 19 4.10 13.96 -10.02
C ASN A 19 4.42 12.66 -9.27
N VAL A 20 4.24 12.65 -7.95
CA VAL A 20 4.60 11.54 -7.07
C VAL A 20 3.36 10.75 -6.70
N VAL A 21 3.38 9.44 -6.97
CA VAL A 21 2.31 8.52 -6.58
C VAL A 21 2.69 7.82 -5.29
N ALA A 22 1.88 7.96 -4.24
CA ALA A 22 1.97 7.14 -3.05
C ALA A 22 1.63 5.69 -3.42
N PHE A 23 2.68 4.87 -3.55
CA PHE A 23 2.62 3.56 -4.17
C PHE A 23 2.74 2.45 -3.13
N SER A 24 1.91 1.42 -3.27
CA SER A 24 1.87 0.25 -2.36
C SER A 24 1.97 -1.09 -3.09
N GLY A 25 1.99 -1.09 -4.43
CA GLY A 25 1.90 -2.32 -5.24
C GLY A 25 0.51 -2.97 -5.28
N GLY A 26 -0.48 -2.40 -4.57
CA GLY A 26 -1.88 -2.82 -4.67
C GLY A 26 -2.57 -2.24 -5.91
N VAL A 27 -3.63 -2.91 -6.39
CA VAL A 27 -4.30 -2.56 -7.66
C VAL A 27 -4.70 -1.08 -7.78
N ASP A 28 -5.11 -0.43 -6.68
CA ASP A 28 -5.54 0.97 -6.71
C ASP A 28 -4.36 1.91 -6.97
N SER A 29 -3.25 1.75 -6.23
CA SER A 29 -2.06 2.58 -6.41
C SER A 29 -1.33 2.25 -7.71
N SER A 30 -1.41 1.00 -8.19
CA SER A 30 -0.93 0.60 -9.53
C SER A 30 -1.73 1.25 -10.66
N LEU A 31 -3.06 1.31 -10.54
CA LEU A 31 -3.90 2.00 -11.52
C LEU A 31 -3.58 3.49 -11.58
N VAL A 32 -3.42 4.14 -10.42
CA VAL A 32 -3.01 5.56 -10.37
C VAL A 32 -1.61 5.76 -10.94
N ALA A 33 -0.66 4.89 -10.61
CA ALA A 33 0.69 4.95 -11.18
C ALA A 33 0.67 4.87 -12.71
N ALA A 34 -0.13 3.96 -13.28
CA ALA A 34 -0.29 3.84 -14.73
C ALA A 34 -0.95 5.08 -15.36
N LEU A 35 -2.00 5.63 -14.75
CA LEU A 35 -2.66 6.84 -15.24
C LEU A 35 -1.75 8.08 -15.16
N VAL A 36 -1.01 8.24 -14.06
CA VAL A 36 -0.08 9.37 -13.84
C VAL A 36 1.11 9.27 -14.78
N HIS A 37 1.69 8.09 -14.97
CA HIS A 37 2.80 7.91 -15.89
C HIS A 37 2.38 8.15 -17.34
N GLU A 38 1.18 7.72 -17.74
CA GLU A 38 0.68 7.98 -19.09
C GLU A 38 0.38 9.47 -19.33
N ALA A 39 -0.05 10.21 -18.30
CA ALA A 39 -0.26 11.65 -18.38
C ALA A 39 1.05 12.46 -18.31
N PHE A 40 2.05 11.97 -17.59
CA PHE A 40 3.31 12.67 -17.27
C PHE A 40 4.52 11.73 -17.39
N PRO A 41 4.87 11.24 -18.61
CA PRO A 41 5.89 10.21 -18.79
C PRO A 41 7.27 10.64 -18.29
N ASP A 42 7.63 11.92 -18.47
CA ASP A 42 8.96 12.43 -18.12
C ASP A 42 9.06 12.97 -16.68
N ASN A 43 7.91 13.21 -16.02
CA ASN A 43 7.85 13.90 -14.73
C ASN A 43 6.95 13.18 -13.73
N SER A 44 7.04 11.85 -13.68
CA SER A 44 6.30 11.02 -12.72
C SER A 44 7.21 10.01 -12.01
N VAL A 45 6.85 9.66 -10.77
CA VAL A 45 7.53 8.63 -9.97
C VAL A 45 6.54 7.95 -9.03
N ALA A 46 6.67 6.63 -8.88
CA ALA A 46 6.01 5.87 -7.82
C ALA A 46 6.89 5.88 -6.57
N CYS A 47 6.35 6.24 -5.41
CA CYS A 47 7.07 6.26 -4.14
C CYS A 47 6.56 5.16 -3.21
N LEU A 48 7.42 4.20 -2.86
CA LEU A 48 7.10 3.07 -1.99
C LEU A 48 7.82 3.20 -0.65
N GLY A 49 7.06 3.16 0.45
CA GLY A 49 7.62 3.07 1.80
C GLY A 49 8.13 1.67 2.11
N VAL A 50 9.38 1.55 2.57
CA VAL A 50 10.02 0.26 2.88
C VAL A 50 10.29 0.14 4.37
N SER A 51 9.71 -0.88 4.99
CA SER A 51 9.91 -1.21 6.40
C SER A 51 9.77 -2.70 6.68
N ALA A 52 10.02 -3.11 7.92
CA ALA A 52 9.79 -4.47 8.38
C ALA A 52 8.31 -4.91 8.29
N ALA A 53 7.37 -3.98 8.09
CA ALA A 53 5.95 -4.31 7.94
C ALA A 53 5.52 -4.57 6.49
N LEU A 54 6.37 -4.26 5.51
CA LEU A 54 6.17 -4.58 4.10
C LEU A 54 6.74 -5.99 3.82
N PRO A 55 5.91 -6.98 3.43
CA PRO A 55 6.44 -8.27 3.02
C PRO A 55 7.36 -8.16 1.81
N PHE A 56 8.43 -8.94 1.77
CA PHE A 56 9.40 -9.00 0.69
C PHE A 56 8.75 -9.35 -0.66
N ASP A 57 7.85 -10.34 -0.69
CA ASP A 57 7.13 -10.69 -1.93
C ASP A 57 6.27 -9.53 -2.45
N GLN A 58 5.76 -8.67 -1.56
CA GLN A 58 5.01 -7.47 -1.94
C GLN A 58 5.94 -6.35 -2.43
N LEU A 59 7.14 -6.22 -1.86
CA LEU A 59 8.19 -5.33 -2.36
C LEU A 59 8.60 -5.73 -3.79
N GLU A 60 8.90 -7.00 -4.02
CA GLU A 60 9.26 -7.53 -5.34
C GLU A 60 8.10 -7.37 -6.34
N LEU A 61 6.87 -7.64 -5.91
CA LEU A 61 5.68 -7.41 -6.73
C LEU A 61 5.54 -5.92 -7.10
N ALA A 62 5.72 -5.01 -6.15
CA ALA A 62 5.65 -3.58 -6.39
C ALA A 62 6.72 -3.11 -7.39
N ARG A 63 7.96 -3.60 -7.25
CA ARG A 63 9.07 -3.37 -8.21
C ARG A 63 8.68 -3.82 -9.61
N LYS A 64 8.16 -5.05 -9.74
CA LYS A 64 7.71 -5.60 -11.02
C LYS A 64 6.59 -4.79 -11.64
N ILE A 65 5.58 -4.39 -10.85
CA ILE A 65 4.48 -3.56 -11.36
C ILE A 65 4.98 -2.21 -11.84
N ALA A 66 5.86 -1.54 -11.08
CA ALA A 66 6.40 -0.25 -11.49
C ALA A 66 7.19 -0.37 -12.81
N MET A 67 8.01 -1.42 -12.93
CA MET A 67 8.73 -1.74 -14.16
C MET A 67 7.78 -1.99 -15.34
N ASP A 68 6.73 -2.81 -15.15
CA ASP A 68 5.75 -3.12 -16.20
C ASP A 68 4.93 -1.89 -16.64
N ILE A 69 4.71 -0.93 -15.73
CA ILE A 69 4.10 0.37 -16.03
C ILE A 69 5.07 1.29 -16.78
N GLY A 70 6.38 1.13 -16.58
CA GLY A 70 7.43 2.05 -17.05
C GLY A 70 7.69 3.23 -16.11
N ILE A 71 7.01 3.29 -14.96
CA ILE A 71 7.18 4.39 -14.01
C ILE A 71 8.43 4.18 -13.14
N PRO A 72 9.30 5.19 -12.97
CA PRO A 72 10.39 5.12 -12.01
C PRO A 72 9.87 4.80 -10.60
N LEU A 73 10.58 3.93 -9.88
CA LEU A 73 10.26 3.57 -8.50
C LEU A 73 11.29 4.19 -7.55
N TRP A 74 10.79 4.98 -6.60
CA TRP A 74 11.56 5.50 -5.48
C TRP A 74 11.18 4.77 -4.19
N GLU A 75 12.09 3.94 -3.71
CA GLU A 75 11.97 3.28 -2.41
C GLU A 75 12.50 4.17 -1.30
N THR A 76 11.66 4.43 -0.29
CA THR A 76 11.99 5.28 0.85
C THR A 76 11.88 4.47 2.13
N PRO A 77 12.98 4.31 2.90
CA PRO A 77 12.92 3.69 4.22
C PRO A 77 11.99 4.47 5.15
N THR A 78 11.15 3.79 5.89
CA THR A 78 10.28 4.42 6.89
C THR A 78 10.72 4.06 8.31
N THR A 79 10.37 4.91 9.28
CA THR A 79 10.94 4.90 10.64
C THR A 79 9.96 4.48 11.72
N GLU A 80 8.80 3.92 11.36
CA GLU A 80 7.75 3.53 12.31
C GLU A 80 8.24 2.50 13.34
N GLY A 81 9.21 1.67 12.97
CA GLY A 81 9.85 0.71 13.89
C GLY A 81 10.71 1.34 14.98
N LEU A 82 10.84 2.67 15.00
CA LEU A 82 11.49 3.44 16.07
C LEU A 82 10.47 4.07 17.03
N ASP A 83 9.18 4.13 16.66
CA ASP A 83 8.13 4.67 17.50
C ASP A 83 7.65 3.62 18.50
N VAL A 84 7.85 3.91 19.79
CA VAL A 84 7.41 3.05 20.89
C VAL A 84 5.91 2.77 20.85
N ASN A 85 5.10 3.73 20.40
CA ASN A 85 3.65 3.55 20.31
C ASN A 85 3.27 2.62 19.16
N TYR A 86 3.99 2.71 18.04
CA TYR A 86 3.85 1.78 16.93
C TYR A 86 4.22 0.35 17.37
N ILE A 87 5.32 0.18 18.11
CA ILE A 87 5.78 -1.12 18.61
C ILE A 87 4.79 -1.71 19.62
N GLN A 88 4.30 -0.94 20.59
CA GLN A 88 3.46 -1.46 21.68
C GLN A 88 2.13 -2.07 21.21
N ASN A 89 1.60 -1.65 20.05
CA ASN A 89 0.37 -2.21 19.44
C ASN A 89 -0.83 -2.27 20.40
N LYS A 90 -1.03 -1.20 21.19
CA LYS A 90 -2.14 -1.04 22.16
C LYS A 90 -3.38 -0.38 21.55
N GLY A 91 -3.63 -0.62 20.26
CA GLY A 91 -4.71 0.01 19.50
C GLY A 91 -4.21 1.09 18.55
N GLN A 92 -5.12 1.74 17.82
CA GLN A 92 -4.83 2.83 16.87
C GLN A 92 -3.80 2.49 15.78
N SER A 93 -3.62 1.21 15.46
CA SER A 93 -2.72 0.69 14.44
C SER A 93 -2.79 1.44 13.11
N CYS A 94 -4.02 1.70 12.64
CA CYS A 94 -4.26 2.42 11.39
C CYS A 94 -3.85 3.89 11.46
N TYR A 95 -3.94 4.52 12.63
CA TYR A 95 -3.48 5.91 12.84
C TYR A 95 -1.96 5.97 12.69
N TYR A 96 -1.20 5.18 13.46
CA TYR A 96 0.26 5.18 13.38
C TYR A 96 0.79 4.80 11.99
N CYS A 97 0.19 3.81 11.32
CA CYS A 97 0.59 3.46 9.96
C CYS A 97 0.40 4.64 8.98
N LYS A 98 -0.68 5.41 9.14
CA LYS A 98 -0.98 6.57 8.28
C LYS A 98 -0.14 7.78 8.62
N THR A 99 0.08 8.09 9.90
CA THR A 99 1.01 9.17 10.30
C THR A 99 2.38 8.95 9.68
N ASN A 100 2.90 7.73 9.74
CA ASN A 100 4.20 7.41 9.12
C ASN A 100 4.18 7.56 7.60
N LEU A 101 3.12 7.11 6.91
CA LEU A 101 2.96 7.34 5.46
C LEU A 101 3.05 8.84 5.11
N TYR A 102 2.32 9.69 5.82
CA TYR A 102 2.32 11.13 5.54
C TYR A 102 3.63 11.81 5.93
N THR A 103 4.26 11.41 7.05
CA THR A 103 5.61 11.87 7.40
C THR A 103 6.62 11.51 6.30
N THR A 104 6.54 10.31 5.73
CA THR A 104 7.37 9.89 4.60
C THR A 104 7.08 10.72 3.35
N LEU A 105 5.80 10.95 3.01
CA LEU A 105 5.43 11.80 1.88
C LEU A 105 5.92 13.26 2.05
N ASN A 106 5.90 13.80 3.27
CA ASN A 106 6.45 15.11 3.57
C ASN A 106 7.97 15.17 3.42
N ALA A 107 8.68 14.13 3.86
CA ALA A 107 10.13 14.03 3.66
C ALA A 107 10.47 14.00 2.16
N VAL A 108 9.70 13.22 1.38
CA VAL A 108 9.79 13.17 -0.08
C VAL A 108 9.52 14.54 -0.70
N ALA A 109 8.43 15.20 -0.30
CA ALA A 109 8.06 16.52 -0.83
C ALA A 109 9.12 17.58 -0.50
N THR A 110 9.66 17.56 0.72
CA THR A 110 10.72 18.47 1.17
C THR A 110 11.99 18.26 0.33
N HIS A 111 12.38 17.01 0.11
CA HIS A 111 13.54 16.67 -0.71
C HIS A 111 13.38 17.12 -2.17
N VAL A 112 12.21 16.89 -2.77
CA VAL A 112 11.89 17.35 -4.13
C VAL A 112 11.95 18.88 -4.21
N LYS A 113 11.37 19.59 -3.23
CA LYS A 113 11.41 21.05 -3.16
C LYS A 113 12.84 21.57 -3.03
N ALA A 114 13.66 20.96 -2.20
CA ALA A 114 15.06 21.36 -2.03
C ALA A 114 15.86 21.24 -3.34
N LYS A 115 15.57 20.22 -4.17
CA LYS A 115 16.26 20.00 -5.46
C LYS A 115 15.71 20.83 -6.62
N SER A 116 14.40 21.01 -6.68
CA SER A 116 13.72 21.60 -7.86
C SER A 116 13.21 23.03 -7.63
N GLY A 117 13.21 23.50 -6.39
CA GLY A 117 12.58 24.77 -6.00
C GLY A 117 11.05 24.72 -5.93
N LYS A 118 10.41 23.58 -6.24
CA LYS A 118 8.95 23.42 -6.30
C LYS A 118 8.46 22.23 -5.49
N ASN A 119 7.27 22.36 -4.90
CA ASN A 119 6.60 21.20 -4.30
C ASN A 119 6.21 20.19 -5.40
N PRO A 120 6.26 18.87 -5.14
CA PRO A 120 5.66 17.89 -6.04
C PRO A 120 4.13 17.96 -6.00
N ILE A 121 3.49 17.35 -7.00
CA ILE A 121 2.07 16.99 -6.92
C ILE A 121 1.97 15.56 -6.38
N LEU A 122 1.17 15.35 -5.34
CA LEU A 122 1.00 14.05 -4.69
C LEU A 122 -0.28 13.38 -5.15
N PHE A 123 -0.21 12.09 -5.47
CA PHE A 123 -1.34 11.25 -5.88
C PHE A 123 -1.49 10.03 -4.96
N ASN A 124 -2.71 9.56 -4.72
CA ASN A 124 -2.99 8.31 -4.00
C ASN A 124 -4.07 7.46 -4.70
N GLY A 125 -4.21 6.21 -4.23
CA GLY A 125 -5.20 5.23 -4.73
C GLY A 125 -6.56 5.23 -4.03
N THR A 126 -6.96 6.30 -3.34
CA THR A 126 -8.27 6.33 -2.64
C THR A 126 -9.41 6.20 -3.65
N ASN A 127 -10.30 5.25 -3.43
CA ASN A 127 -11.46 4.94 -4.26
C ASN A 127 -12.79 5.26 -3.54
N ALA A 128 -13.94 5.06 -4.20
CA ALA A 128 -15.24 5.39 -3.64
C ALA A 128 -15.61 4.55 -2.41
N ASP A 129 -15.21 3.27 -2.39
CA ASP A 129 -15.55 2.33 -1.32
C ASP A 129 -14.80 2.68 -0.02
N ASP A 130 -13.63 3.32 -0.12
CA ASP A 130 -12.88 3.84 1.04
C ASP A 130 -13.69 4.82 1.89
N LYS A 131 -14.62 5.58 1.28
CA LYS A 131 -15.45 6.59 1.96
C LYS A 131 -16.53 5.95 2.84
N LEU A 132 -16.87 4.68 2.61
CA LEU A 132 -17.90 3.96 3.34
C LEU A 132 -17.38 3.26 4.60
N ASP A 133 -16.05 3.15 4.76
CA ASP A 133 -15.43 2.47 5.89
C ASP A 133 -15.00 3.48 6.98
N PRO A 134 -15.71 3.57 8.12
CA PRO A 134 -15.37 4.50 9.19
C PRO A 134 -14.02 4.19 9.87
N THR A 135 -13.46 2.98 9.69
CA THR A 135 -12.11 2.62 10.16
C THR A 135 -11.02 3.05 9.19
N ARG A 136 -11.36 3.36 7.94
CA ARG A 136 -10.49 4.05 6.97
C ARG A 136 -10.50 5.55 7.23
N LEU A 137 -10.14 5.93 8.46
CA LEU A 137 -9.81 7.29 8.99
C LEU A 137 -8.77 8.09 8.16
N GLY A 138 -8.41 7.65 6.95
CA GLY A 138 -7.36 8.21 6.09
C GLY A 138 -7.82 9.41 5.27
N LEU A 139 -9.12 9.70 5.26
CA LEU A 139 -9.66 10.93 4.67
C LEU A 139 -9.21 12.17 5.46
N ILE A 140 -9.01 12.04 6.78
CA ILE A 140 -8.66 13.18 7.65
C ILE A 140 -7.27 13.73 7.29
N ALA A 141 -6.29 12.86 7.09
CA ALA A 141 -4.93 13.29 6.77
C ALA A 141 -4.70 13.56 5.27
N ALA A 142 -5.51 13.03 4.35
CA ALA A 142 -5.41 13.39 2.92
C ALA A 142 -5.75 14.87 2.66
N ALA A 143 -6.69 15.42 3.45
CA ALA A 143 -7.04 16.83 3.42
C ALA A 143 -5.90 17.74 3.90
N GLU A 144 -5.02 17.25 4.77
CA GLU A 144 -3.87 18.01 5.31
C GLU A 144 -2.70 18.12 4.32
N PHE A 145 -2.65 17.31 3.25
CA PHE A 145 -1.49 17.21 2.35
C PHE A 145 -1.78 17.51 0.86
N ASP A 146 -2.93 18.11 0.53
CA ASP A 146 -3.38 18.42 -0.84
C ASP A 146 -3.19 17.24 -1.84
N VAL A 147 -3.41 16.00 -1.36
CA VAL A 147 -3.18 14.79 -2.15
C VAL A 147 -4.33 14.56 -3.11
N LYS A 148 -4.00 14.40 -4.41
CA LYS A 148 -4.99 14.14 -5.46
C LYS A 148 -5.39 12.67 -5.45
N SER A 149 -6.69 12.41 -5.52
CA SER A 149 -7.26 11.05 -5.45
C SER A 149 -8.08 10.74 -6.71
N PRO A 150 -7.44 10.41 -7.86
CA PRO A 150 -8.14 10.29 -9.14
C PRO A 150 -9.23 9.20 -9.19
N LEU A 151 -9.17 8.22 -8.28
CA LEU A 151 -10.11 7.10 -8.24
C LEU A 151 -11.29 7.34 -7.28
N GLN A 152 -11.38 8.50 -6.61
CA GLN A 152 -12.31 8.76 -5.50
C GLN A 152 -13.80 8.54 -5.80
N ASP A 153 -14.17 8.50 -7.08
CA ASP A 153 -15.55 8.33 -7.56
C ASP A 153 -15.74 6.99 -8.31
N LEU A 154 -14.75 6.10 -8.24
CA LEU A 154 -14.80 4.75 -8.80
C LEU A 154 -14.92 3.71 -7.69
N THR A 155 -15.83 2.75 -7.87
CA THR A 155 -15.93 1.59 -6.99
C THR A 155 -14.75 0.64 -7.20
N LYS A 156 -14.50 -0.25 -6.23
CA LYS A 156 -13.41 -1.22 -6.32
C LYS A 156 -13.49 -2.10 -7.57
N ASP A 157 -14.69 -2.49 -7.97
CA ASP A 157 -14.92 -3.31 -9.17
C ASP A 157 -14.56 -2.58 -10.45
N LYS A 158 -14.93 -1.29 -10.56
CA LYS A 158 -14.53 -0.44 -11.68
C LYS A 158 -13.00 -0.27 -11.75
N VAL A 159 -12.35 -0.13 -10.60
CA VAL A 159 -10.87 -0.07 -10.52
C VAL A 159 -10.25 -1.36 -11.06
N ARG A 160 -10.73 -2.53 -10.62
CA ARG A 160 -10.24 -3.84 -11.11
C ARG A 160 -10.50 -4.04 -12.60
N ALA A 161 -11.67 -3.62 -13.10
CA ALA A 161 -12.01 -3.69 -14.52
C ALA A 161 -11.06 -2.85 -15.39
N LEU A 162 -10.80 -1.60 -14.99
CA LEU A 162 -9.84 -0.72 -15.66
C LEU A 162 -8.40 -1.24 -15.58
N ALA A 163 -8.00 -1.75 -14.41
CA ALA A 163 -6.69 -2.35 -14.24
C ALA A 163 -6.49 -3.56 -15.17
N LYS A 164 -7.54 -4.39 -15.32
CA LYS A 164 -7.55 -5.53 -16.24
C LYS A 164 -7.48 -5.08 -17.70
N GLU A 165 -8.28 -4.09 -18.11
CA GLU A 165 -8.25 -3.51 -19.45
C GLU A 165 -6.86 -2.97 -19.79
N ARG A 166 -6.18 -2.34 -18.82
CA ARG A 166 -4.81 -1.81 -18.99
C ARG A 166 -3.73 -2.89 -19.02
N GLY A 167 -4.05 -4.12 -18.64
CA GLY A 167 -3.09 -5.23 -18.56
C GLY A 167 -2.24 -5.24 -17.28
N LEU A 168 -2.68 -4.60 -16.19
CA LEU A 168 -1.95 -4.63 -14.93
C LEU A 168 -1.94 -6.04 -14.34
N LEU A 169 -0.75 -6.58 -14.09
CA LEU A 169 -0.56 -7.96 -13.61
C LEU A 169 -1.31 -8.27 -12.30
N ASN A 170 -1.48 -7.27 -11.43
CA ASN A 170 -2.11 -7.40 -10.12
C ASN A 170 -3.61 -7.07 -10.14
N TRP A 171 -4.25 -6.93 -11.31
CA TRP A 171 -5.64 -6.49 -11.45
C TRP A 171 -6.63 -7.28 -10.57
N ASN A 172 -6.36 -8.58 -10.36
CA ASN A 172 -7.20 -9.44 -9.53
C ASN A 172 -6.55 -9.93 -8.22
N TYR A 173 -5.38 -9.43 -7.84
CA TYR A 173 -4.68 -9.97 -6.67
C TYR A 173 -5.47 -9.70 -5.38
N ALA A 174 -5.29 -10.57 -4.39
CA ALA A 174 -5.87 -10.39 -3.07
C ALA A 174 -5.34 -9.10 -2.44
N ALA A 175 -6.14 -8.46 -1.59
CA ALA A 175 -5.64 -7.32 -0.82
C ALA A 175 -4.57 -7.82 0.15
N SER A 176 -3.40 -7.17 0.15
CA SER A 176 -2.30 -7.50 1.04
C SER A 176 -2.00 -6.33 1.98
N PRO A 177 -2.68 -6.24 3.15
CA PRO A 177 -2.33 -5.25 4.17
C PRO A 177 -0.92 -5.50 4.72
N CYS A 178 -0.37 -4.55 5.46
CA CYS A 178 0.94 -4.70 6.10
C CYS A 178 0.99 -5.87 7.12
N LEU A 179 2.17 -6.42 7.36
CA LEU A 179 2.39 -7.52 8.32
C LEU A 179 1.94 -7.16 9.74
N ARG A 180 2.03 -5.88 10.13
CA ARG A 180 1.59 -5.45 11.46
C ARG A 180 0.11 -5.73 11.73
N SER A 181 -0.73 -5.73 10.70
CA SER A 181 -2.17 -6.07 10.85
C SER A 181 -2.43 -7.52 11.29
N ARG A 182 -1.41 -8.38 11.24
CA ARG A 182 -1.48 -9.78 11.70
C ARG A 182 -1.24 -9.91 13.19
N LEU A 183 -0.69 -8.89 13.84
CA LEU A 183 -0.41 -8.95 15.27
C LEU A 183 -1.71 -8.74 16.04
N ALA A 184 -2.04 -9.68 16.94
CA ALA A 184 -3.12 -9.47 17.89
C ALA A 184 -2.84 -8.25 18.78
N PHE A 185 -3.90 -7.66 19.31
CA PHE A 185 -3.79 -6.53 20.22
C PHE A 185 -2.84 -6.85 21.39
N GLY A 186 -1.92 -5.93 21.69
CA GLY A 186 -0.91 -6.10 22.73
C GLY A 186 0.28 -7.01 22.36
N VAL A 187 0.29 -7.63 21.17
CA VAL A 187 1.50 -8.27 20.63
C VAL A 187 2.36 -7.20 19.97
N GLU A 188 3.60 -7.05 20.45
CA GLU A 188 4.51 -6.01 19.99
C GLU A 188 4.86 -6.14 18.50
N ALA A 189 4.96 -5.01 17.80
CA ALA A 189 5.32 -4.93 16.39
C ALA A 189 6.84 -4.84 16.16
N THR A 190 7.59 -5.76 16.76
CA THR A 190 9.05 -5.84 16.57
C THR A 190 9.41 -6.38 15.19
N LYS A 191 10.60 -6.06 14.69
CA LYS A 191 11.12 -6.60 13.42
C LYS A 191 11.14 -8.13 13.41
N ASP A 192 11.45 -8.76 14.54
CA ASP A 192 11.44 -10.22 14.66
C ASP A 192 10.02 -10.79 14.52
N HIS A 193 9.05 -10.23 15.23
CA HIS A 193 7.66 -10.67 15.14
C HIS A 193 7.10 -10.55 13.72
N LEU A 194 7.41 -9.45 13.02
CA LEU A 194 6.98 -9.25 11.64
C LEU A 194 7.62 -10.25 10.67
N LYS A 195 8.92 -10.52 10.81
CA LYS A 195 9.62 -11.56 10.02
C LYS A 195 9.04 -12.95 10.25
N ARG A 196 8.64 -13.26 11.48
CA ARG A 196 8.04 -14.56 11.81
C ARG A 196 6.65 -14.73 11.20
N VAL A 197 5.85 -13.66 11.21
CA VAL A 197 4.57 -13.64 10.49
C VAL A 197 4.78 -13.86 9.00
N GLU A 198 5.73 -13.15 8.40
CA GLU A 198 6.06 -13.28 6.98
C GLU A 198 6.48 -14.71 6.62
N ALA A 199 7.40 -15.30 7.38
CA ALA A 199 7.84 -16.68 7.17
C ALA A 199 6.67 -17.67 7.29
N ALA A 200 5.77 -17.45 8.25
CA ALA A 200 4.59 -18.30 8.43
C ALA A 200 3.57 -18.13 7.29
N GLU A 201 3.32 -16.91 6.81
CA GLU A 201 2.43 -16.67 5.64
C GLU A 201 3.03 -17.29 4.37
N SER A 202 4.33 -17.14 4.14
CA SER A 202 5.02 -17.74 2.99
C SER A 202 4.93 -19.27 3.03
N PHE A 203 5.22 -19.88 4.19
CA PHE A 203 5.10 -21.31 4.39
C PHE A 203 3.66 -21.80 4.15
N ALA A 204 2.68 -21.18 4.79
CA ALA A 204 1.28 -21.59 4.68
C ALA A 204 0.74 -21.43 3.24
N ARG A 205 1.13 -20.37 2.52
CA ARG A 205 0.78 -20.18 1.11
C ARG A 205 1.34 -21.28 0.24
N SER A 206 2.60 -21.65 0.44
CA SER A 206 3.26 -22.74 -0.28
C SER A 206 2.61 -24.09 0.01
N TYR A 207 2.42 -24.41 1.30
CA TYR A 207 1.85 -25.67 1.76
C TYR A 207 0.41 -25.90 1.29
N LEU A 208 -0.40 -24.83 1.28
CA LEU A 208 -1.80 -24.88 0.84
C LEU A 208 -1.96 -24.63 -0.67
N HIS A 209 -0.87 -24.46 -1.41
CA HIS A 209 -0.87 -24.16 -2.85
C HIS A 209 -1.75 -22.98 -3.27
N LEU A 210 -1.78 -21.91 -2.45
CA LEU A 210 -2.67 -20.77 -2.68
C LEU A 210 -2.15 -19.83 -3.76
N HIS A 211 -3.00 -19.51 -4.73
CA HIS A 211 -2.78 -18.54 -5.78
C HIS A 211 -2.78 -17.09 -5.26
N PRO A 212 -2.17 -16.12 -5.99
CA PRO A 212 -2.10 -14.72 -5.57
C PRO A 212 -3.45 -14.00 -5.38
N GLN A 213 -4.50 -14.51 -6.01
CA GLN A 213 -5.87 -13.99 -5.86
C GLN A 213 -6.54 -14.46 -4.56
N GLU A 214 -5.94 -15.45 -3.88
CA GLU A 214 -6.52 -16.08 -2.70
C GLU A 214 -5.98 -15.46 -1.41
N ASN A 215 -6.92 -15.15 -0.50
CA ASN A 215 -6.60 -14.54 0.78
C ASN A 215 -6.01 -15.56 1.75
N LEU A 216 -4.90 -15.17 2.38
CA LEU A 216 -4.25 -15.87 3.48
C LEU A 216 -3.86 -14.83 4.54
N ARG A 217 -4.08 -15.17 5.81
CA ARG A 217 -3.54 -14.40 6.93
C ARG A 217 -3.04 -15.36 8.01
N VAL A 218 -1.84 -15.10 8.52
CA VAL A 218 -1.35 -15.75 9.73
C VAL A 218 -1.38 -14.73 10.87
N ARG A 219 -2.34 -14.85 11.77
CA ARG A 219 -2.47 -14.00 12.94
C ARG A 219 -1.50 -14.45 14.03
N PHE A 220 -0.64 -13.54 14.48
CA PHE A 220 0.28 -13.79 15.58
C PHE A 220 -0.38 -13.41 16.92
N LEU A 221 -0.49 -14.40 17.81
CA LEU A 221 -1.18 -14.31 19.09
C LEU A 221 -0.17 -14.26 20.25
N PRO A 222 -0.60 -13.84 21.46
CA PRO A 222 0.21 -13.95 22.67
C PRO A 222 0.71 -15.36 22.94
N LYS A 223 1.71 -15.50 23.81
CA LYS A 223 2.32 -16.79 24.19
C LYS A 223 2.85 -17.58 22.99
N ASN A 224 3.31 -16.87 21.97
CA ASN A 224 3.98 -17.44 20.81
C ASN A 224 3.10 -18.36 19.94
N GLN A 225 1.78 -18.12 19.93
CA GLN A 225 0.82 -18.91 19.18
C GLN A 225 0.48 -18.24 17.84
N ALA A 226 0.10 -19.01 16.82
CA ALA A 226 -0.38 -18.46 15.57
C ALA A 226 -1.72 -19.07 15.17
N ALA A 227 -2.51 -18.31 14.42
CA ALA A 227 -3.76 -18.75 13.81
C ALA A 227 -3.73 -18.47 12.32
N ILE A 228 -4.05 -19.47 11.51
CA ILE A 228 -4.12 -19.33 10.05
C ILE A 228 -5.59 -19.12 9.66
N GLY A 229 -5.86 -18.10 8.86
CA GLY A 229 -7.17 -17.87 8.23
C GLY A 229 -7.02 -17.81 6.71
N THR A 230 -7.94 -18.47 6.00
CA THR A 230 -8.04 -18.40 4.54
C THR A 230 -9.48 -18.11 4.15
N GLN A 231 -9.73 -17.80 2.88
CA GLN A 231 -11.10 -17.63 2.38
C GLN A 231 -11.94 -18.93 2.42
N TYR A 232 -11.30 -20.09 2.64
CA TYR A 232 -11.95 -21.40 2.72
C TYR A 232 -12.05 -21.95 4.15
N MET A 233 -11.35 -21.33 5.10
CA MET A 233 -11.27 -21.78 6.49
C MET A 233 -11.45 -20.60 7.44
N ASN A 234 -12.60 -20.58 8.13
CA ASN A 234 -12.84 -19.70 9.28
C ASN A 234 -12.22 -20.24 10.58
N GLU A 235 -11.60 -21.43 10.56
CA GLU A 235 -11.12 -22.10 11.77
C GLU A 235 -9.64 -21.79 12.08
N LEU A 236 -9.41 -21.39 13.34
CA LEU A 236 -8.08 -21.21 13.92
C LEU A 236 -7.33 -22.56 13.96
N ILE A 237 -6.39 -22.78 13.05
CA ILE A 237 -5.33 -23.76 13.32
C ILE A 237 -4.35 -23.11 14.31
N LEU A 238 -4.51 -23.44 15.59
CA LEU A 238 -3.62 -23.01 16.66
C LEU A 238 -2.30 -23.75 16.56
N MET A 239 -1.27 -23.09 16.02
CA MET A 239 0.09 -23.60 16.05
C MET A 239 0.73 -23.23 17.39
N LYS A 240 1.12 -24.25 18.17
CA LYS A 240 2.05 -24.13 19.30
C LYS A 240 3.40 -24.70 18.86
N ARG A 241 4.49 -24.14 19.37
CA ARG A 241 5.83 -24.72 19.22
C ARG A 241 5.88 -26.14 19.75
#